data_AF-A0A524GMZ9-F1
#
_entry.id   AF-A0A524GMZ9-F1
#
_cell.length_a   1.000
_cell.length_b   1.000
_cell.length_c   1.000
_cell.angle_alpha   90.00
_cell.angle_beta   90.00
_cell.angle_gamma   90.00
#
_symmetry.space_group_name_H-M   'P 1'
#
loop_
_entity.id
_entity.type
_entity.pdbx_description
1 polymer ?
#
loop_
_entity_poly.entity_id
_entity_poly.type
_entity_poly.pdbx_seq_one_letter_code
_entity_poly.pdbx_strand_id
1 'polypeptide(L)'
;MPKITTKIDRTSKDFENNTAAHTKLVEELQEVNDYVMQGGSERSRELHLSRGKLLARDRIKLLLDADTDFLEVGRHAAWRVYSDDVPCAGIVTGIGKIHGIECMVVANDATVKGGTYYPLTVKKHLRAQEIAAENRLPCIYLVDSGGAFLPRQDEVFPDRDHFGRIFFNQARLSAAGIPQIAIVMGSCTAGGAYVPAMCDESIIVRNQGTIFLGGPPLVKAATGEEVDAETLGGGNVHSRISGVTDHLADNDQHALSIARDIVANLNETRRRVVDRREPKEPLYPVDEIFGIVSREYRFPYDVREVIARLVDGSEFQEFKKLYGATLVTGFAFIDGYPVGIVANNGILFPESAQKGAHFVQLCNRRRIPLVFLQNITGFMVGKRVEHAGIAKDGAKMVNAVATANVPKFTVVIGGSFGAGNYA
;
A
#
# COMPACT_ATOMS: atom_id res chain seq x y z
N MET A 1 5.66 8.21 30.88
CA MET A 1 4.25 8.62 30.63
C MET A 1 3.34 7.65 31.41
N PRO A 2 2.08 7.98 31.76
CA PRO A 2 1.22 7.07 32.53
C PRO A 2 1.06 5.73 31.82
N LYS A 3 1.14 4.63 32.56
CA LYS A 3 0.94 3.28 32.02
C LYS A 3 -0.54 2.92 32.05
N ILE A 4 -1.05 2.33 30.98
CA ILE A 4 -2.37 1.70 31.00
C ILE A 4 -2.25 0.41 31.82
N THR A 5 -3.08 0.26 32.84
CA THR A 5 -3.21 -0.99 33.59
C THR A 5 -4.37 -1.79 33.01
N THR A 6 -4.08 -2.97 32.46
CA THR A 6 -5.09 -3.87 31.89
C THR A 6 -6.18 -4.22 32.90
N LYS A 7 -7.42 -4.25 32.44
CA LYS A 7 -8.59 -4.77 33.16
C LYS A 7 -9.14 -6.04 32.53
N ILE A 8 -8.48 -6.55 31.49
CA ILE A 8 -8.89 -7.75 30.78
C ILE A 8 -8.66 -8.98 31.65
N ASP A 9 -9.72 -9.75 31.86
CA ASP A 9 -9.65 -11.10 32.41
C ASP A 9 -9.49 -12.11 31.27
N ARG A 10 -8.26 -12.61 31.13
CA ARG A 10 -7.89 -13.61 30.12
C ARG A 10 -8.54 -14.99 30.35
N THR A 11 -9.08 -15.23 31.55
CA THR A 11 -9.76 -16.49 31.89
C THR A 11 -11.27 -16.41 31.67
N SER A 12 -11.79 -15.23 31.31
CA SER A 12 -13.20 -15.04 31.05
C SER A 12 -13.65 -15.78 29.79
N LYS A 13 -14.92 -16.25 29.81
CA LYS A 13 -15.50 -16.95 28.66
C LYS A 13 -15.60 -16.05 27.42
N ASP A 14 -15.82 -14.75 27.62
CA ASP A 14 -15.88 -13.80 26.51
C ASP A 14 -14.52 -13.62 25.84
N PHE A 15 -13.42 -13.54 26.59
CA PHE A 15 -12.07 -13.47 26.04
C PHE A 15 -11.73 -14.74 25.25
N GLU A 16 -12.05 -15.92 25.77
CA GLU A 16 -11.86 -17.20 25.08
C GLU A 16 -12.66 -17.26 23.77
N ASN A 17 -13.95 -16.90 23.81
CA ASN A 17 -14.82 -16.90 22.63
C ASN A 17 -14.36 -15.89 21.56
N ASN A 18 -13.92 -14.69 21.97
CA ASN A 18 -13.39 -13.69 21.05
C ASN A 18 -12.08 -14.18 20.42
N THR A 19 -11.19 -14.77 21.22
CA THR A 19 -9.92 -15.33 20.74
C THR A 19 -10.18 -16.40 19.69
N ALA A 20 -11.03 -17.39 19.98
CA ALA A 20 -11.37 -18.44 19.03
C ALA A 20 -11.96 -17.90 17.71
N ALA A 21 -12.84 -16.90 17.78
CA ALA A 21 -13.44 -16.29 16.60
C ALA A 21 -12.40 -15.55 15.73
N HIS A 22 -11.53 -14.75 16.34
CA HIS A 22 -10.51 -14.00 15.59
C HIS A 22 -9.39 -14.91 15.06
N THR A 23 -8.97 -15.92 15.83
CA THR A 23 -8.01 -16.92 15.35
C THR A 23 -8.53 -17.59 14.09
N LYS A 24 -9.80 -18.01 14.06
CA LYS A 24 -10.41 -18.58 12.86
C LYS A 24 -10.39 -17.63 11.66
N LEU A 25 -10.69 -16.35 11.87
CA LEU A 25 -10.63 -15.34 10.78
C LEU A 25 -9.20 -15.12 10.27
N VAL A 26 -8.19 -15.21 11.15
CA VAL A 26 -6.78 -15.12 10.78
C VAL A 26 -6.36 -16.35 9.98
N GLU A 27 -6.81 -17.54 10.35
CA GLU A 27 -6.60 -18.79 9.59
C GLU A 27 -7.21 -18.69 8.19
N GLU A 28 -8.48 -18.27 8.08
CA GLU A 28 -9.14 -18.02 6.79
C GLU A 28 -8.40 -16.99 5.94
N LEU A 29 -7.91 -15.91 6.55
CA LEU A 29 -7.09 -14.91 5.87
C LEU A 29 -5.76 -15.50 5.38
N GLN A 30 -5.14 -16.38 6.17
CA GLN A 30 -3.89 -17.04 5.80
C GLN A 30 -4.08 -17.98 4.62
N GLU A 31 -5.17 -18.74 4.56
CA GLU A 31 -5.51 -19.57 3.39
C GLU A 31 -5.64 -18.72 2.12
N VAL A 32 -6.30 -17.57 2.21
CA VAL A 32 -6.41 -16.63 1.08
C VAL A 32 -5.03 -16.04 0.73
N ASN A 33 -4.20 -15.69 1.71
CA ASN A 33 -2.83 -15.23 1.46
C ASN A 33 -2.03 -16.27 0.68
N ASP A 34 -2.03 -17.51 1.15
CA ASP A 34 -1.28 -18.63 0.55
C ASP A 34 -1.76 -18.91 -0.87
N TYR A 35 -3.05 -18.71 -1.16
CA TYR A 35 -3.58 -18.79 -2.51
C TYR A 35 -3.10 -17.61 -3.38
N VAL A 36 -3.38 -16.36 -2.98
CA VAL A 36 -3.14 -15.20 -3.86
C VAL A 36 -1.66 -14.91 -4.07
N MET A 37 -0.80 -15.34 -3.14
CA MET A 37 0.65 -15.18 -3.24
C MET A 37 1.28 -16.09 -4.29
N GLN A 38 0.58 -17.14 -4.73
CA GLN A 38 1.10 -18.04 -5.76
C GLN A 38 1.22 -17.39 -7.13
N GLY A 39 0.41 -16.37 -7.43
CA GLY A 39 0.32 -15.77 -8.76
C GLY A 39 -0.65 -16.53 -9.66
N GLY A 40 -0.32 -16.71 -10.93
CA GLY A 40 -1.13 -17.47 -11.88
C GLY A 40 -1.16 -18.98 -11.61
N SER A 41 -1.84 -19.72 -12.49
CA SER A 41 -1.92 -21.18 -12.40
C SER A 41 -0.52 -21.83 -12.43
N GLU A 42 -0.40 -23.03 -11.86
CA GLU A 42 0.82 -23.83 -11.91
C GLU A 42 1.42 -23.91 -13.33
N ARG A 43 0.59 -24.26 -14.32
CA ARG A 43 0.99 -24.28 -15.73
C ARG A 43 1.56 -22.94 -16.23
N SER A 44 0.95 -21.81 -15.84
CA SER A 44 1.46 -20.48 -16.23
C SER A 44 2.81 -20.18 -15.57
N ARG A 45 3.02 -20.60 -14.32
CA ARG A 45 4.28 -20.43 -13.59
C ARG A 45 5.39 -21.29 -14.17
N GLU A 46 5.11 -22.56 -14.46
CA GLU A 46 6.04 -23.46 -15.14
C GLU A 46 6.43 -22.95 -16.54
N LEU A 47 5.46 -22.44 -17.30
CA LEU A 47 5.73 -21.82 -18.61
C LEU A 47 6.59 -20.56 -18.48
N HIS A 48 6.39 -19.77 -17.42
CA HIS A 48 7.21 -18.58 -17.15
C HIS A 48 8.64 -18.96 -16.78
N LEU A 49 8.81 -19.93 -15.89
CA LEU A 49 10.12 -20.44 -15.46
C LEU A 49 10.87 -21.15 -16.60
N SER A 50 10.18 -21.91 -17.46
CA SER A 50 10.81 -22.58 -18.61
C SER A 50 11.37 -21.62 -19.65
N ARG A 51 10.97 -20.34 -19.60
CA ARG A 51 11.56 -19.25 -20.39
C ARG A 51 12.81 -18.62 -19.73
N GLY A 52 13.29 -19.18 -18.62
CA GLY A 52 14.45 -18.67 -17.88
C GLY A 52 14.17 -17.44 -17.02
N LYS A 53 12.89 -17.09 -16.80
CA LYS A 53 12.47 -15.90 -16.07
C LYS A 53 12.20 -16.21 -14.60
N LEU A 54 12.52 -15.29 -13.71
CA LEU A 54 12.13 -15.36 -12.30
C LEU A 54 10.67 -14.91 -12.12
N LEU A 55 9.98 -15.47 -11.12
CA LEU A 55 8.63 -15.01 -10.75
C LEU A 55 8.69 -13.60 -10.13
N ALA A 56 7.57 -12.86 -10.20
CA ALA A 56 7.50 -11.48 -9.70
C ALA A 56 7.96 -11.34 -8.24
N ARG A 57 7.52 -12.26 -7.35
CA ARG A 57 7.90 -12.24 -5.93
C ARG A 57 9.36 -12.65 -5.70
N ASP A 58 9.90 -13.54 -6.52
CA ASP A 58 11.32 -13.92 -6.46
C ASP A 58 12.21 -12.76 -6.90
N ARG A 59 11.80 -12.02 -7.94
CA ARG A 59 12.48 -10.79 -8.37
C ARG A 59 12.49 -9.75 -7.26
N ILE A 60 11.35 -9.52 -6.59
CA ILE A 60 11.27 -8.60 -5.45
C ILE A 60 12.22 -9.08 -4.34
N LYS A 61 12.17 -10.36 -3.95
CA LYS A 61 13.03 -10.91 -2.88
C LYS A 61 14.52 -10.72 -3.17
N LEU A 62 14.96 -10.89 -4.42
CA LEU A 62 16.35 -10.69 -4.82
C LEU A 62 16.74 -9.21 -4.96
N LEU A 63 15.78 -8.33 -5.27
CA LEU A 63 15.99 -6.89 -5.34
C LEU A 63 16.25 -6.28 -3.96
N LEU A 64 15.48 -6.71 -2.96
CA LEU A 64 15.52 -6.15 -1.61
C LEU A 64 16.81 -6.51 -0.86
N ASP A 65 17.16 -5.68 0.11
CA ASP A 65 18.23 -5.98 1.06
C ASP A 65 17.88 -7.21 1.90
N ALA A 66 18.88 -8.06 2.14
CA ALA A 66 18.73 -9.24 2.99
C ALA A 66 18.22 -8.87 4.38
N ASP A 67 17.40 -9.75 4.96
CA ASP A 67 16.83 -9.63 6.31
C ASP A 67 16.04 -8.32 6.54
N THR A 68 15.41 -7.79 5.49
CA THR A 68 14.49 -6.64 5.58
C THR A 68 13.06 -7.02 5.25
N ASP A 69 12.11 -6.33 5.88
CA ASP A 69 10.69 -6.54 5.63
C ASP A 69 10.23 -5.92 4.30
N PHE A 70 9.20 -6.53 3.72
CA PHE A 70 8.47 -5.98 2.58
C PHE A 70 7.02 -5.72 2.98
N LEU A 71 6.65 -4.43 3.05
CA LEU A 71 5.28 -4.01 3.32
C LEU A 71 4.46 -4.07 2.02
N GLU A 72 3.85 -5.22 1.76
CA GLU A 72 3.00 -5.43 0.59
C GLU A 72 1.70 -4.61 0.68
N VAL A 73 1.38 -3.89 -0.40
CA VAL A 73 0.18 -3.06 -0.54
C VAL A 73 -0.80 -3.76 -1.46
N GLY A 74 -2.06 -3.89 -1.02
CA GLY A 74 -3.14 -4.41 -1.86
C GLY A 74 -3.00 -5.89 -2.24
N ARG A 75 -2.47 -6.73 -1.35
CA ARG A 75 -2.31 -8.19 -1.56
C ARG A 75 -3.59 -8.86 -2.09
N HIS A 76 -4.74 -8.55 -1.48
CA HIS A 76 -6.03 -9.14 -1.87
C HIS A 76 -6.75 -8.41 -3.01
N ALA A 77 -6.07 -7.51 -3.73
CA ALA A 77 -6.67 -6.82 -4.86
C ALA A 77 -7.24 -7.82 -5.88
N ALA A 78 -8.43 -7.51 -6.40
CA ALA A 78 -9.21 -8.34 -7.32
C ALA A 78 -9.67 -9.72 -6.80
N TRP A 79 -9.47 -10.04 -5.51
CA TRP A 79 -10.00 -11.27 -4.91
C TRP A 79 -11.52 -11.37 -5.09
N ARG A 80 -11.97 -12.35 -5.87
CA ARG A 80 -13.38 -12.61 -6.20
C ARG A 80 -14.13 -11.41 -6.81
N VAL A 81 -13.42 -10.53 -7.52
CA VAL A 81 -14.05 -9.37 -8.20
C VAL A 81 -14.45 -9.71 -9.64
N TYR A 82 -13.59 -10.42 -10.36
CA TYR A 82 -13.83 -10.81 -11.75
C TYR A 82 -14.30 -12.26 -11.85
N SER A 83 -14.90 -12.63 -12.99
CA SER A 83 -15.19 -14.03 -13.31
C SER A 83 -13.92 -14.86 -13.52
N ASP A 84 -12.87 -14.19 -13.97
CA ASP A 84 -11.52 -14.71 -14.02
C ASP A 84 -10.84 -14.64 -12.66
N ASP A 85 -9.98 -15.61 -12.37
CA ASP A 85 -9.05 -15.47 -11.27
C ASP A 85 -7.89 -14.54 -11.66
N VAL A 86 -7.73 -13.46 -10.91
CA VAL A 86 -6.69 -12.44 -11.11
C VAL A 86 -6.00 -12.14 -9.76
N PRO A 87 -5.24 -13.09 -9.20
CA PRO A 87 -4.58 -12.93 -7.90
C PRO A 87 -3.75 -11.66 -7.82
N CYS A 88 -3.84 -10.96 -6.69
CA CYS A 88 -3.16 -9.68 -6.46
C CYS A 88 -3.44 -8.60 -7.53
N ALA A 89 -4.51 -8.74 -8.33
CA ALA A 89 -4.78 -7.97 -9.54
C ALA A 89 -3.65 -8.03 -10.59
N GLY A 90 -2.86 -9.12 -10.64
CA GLY A 90 -1.78 -9.32 -11.61
C GLY A 90 -0.56 -8.40 -11.41
N ILE A 91 -0.45 -7.77 -10.23
CA ILE A 91 0.65 -6.86 -9.90
C ILE A 91 0.97 -6.95 -8.41
N VAL A 92 2.24 -7.11 -8.05
CA VAL A 92 2.72 -7.07 -6.67
C VAL A 92 3.28 -5.68 -6.41
N THR A 93 2.81 -5.01 -5.36
CA THR A 93 3.24 -3.66 -5.00
C THR A 93 3.59 -3.60 -3.53
N GLY A 94 4.58 -2.82 -3.14
CA GLY A 94 4.91 -2.65 -1.74
C GLY A 94 6.17 -1.85 -1.51
N ILE A 95 6.49 -1.64 -0.23
CA ILE A 95 7.65 -0.88 0.20
C ILE A 95 8.69 -1.83 0.76
N GLY A 96 9.93 -1.73 0.29
CA GLY A 96 11.06 -2.49 0.81
C GLY A 96 12.35 -1.69 0.75
N LYS A 97 13.42 -2.20 1.36
CA LYS A 97 14.72 -1.54 1.37
C LYS A 97 15.63 -2.03 0.26
N ILE A 98 16.30 -1.11 -0.41
CA ILE A 98 17.34 -1.37 -1.40
C ILE A 98 18.50 -0.44 -1.08
N HIS A 99 19.67 -1.00 -0.73
CA HIS A 99 20.80 -0.22 -0.21
C HIS A 99 20.43 0.73 0.94
N GLY A 100 19.56 0.27 1.84
CA GLY A 100 19.05 1.03 2.98
C GLY A 100 18.03 2.12 2.65
N ILE A 101 17.71 2.32 1.37
CA ILE A 101 16.73 3.29 0.89
C ILE A 101 15.36 2.61 0.80
N GLU A 102 14.33 3.22 1.36
CA GLU A 102 12.94 2.73 1.26
C GLU A 102 12.39 3.07 -0.12
N CYS A 103 12.12 2.04 -0.93
CA CYS A 103 11.64 2.17 -2.29
C CYS A 103 10.22 1.60 -2.44
N MET A 104 9.40 2.26 -3.26
CA MET A 104 8.16 1.67 -3.75
C MET A 104 8.48 0.73 -4.92
N VAL A 105 8.17 -0.55 -4.76
CA VAL A 105 8.36 -1.57 -5.81
C VAL A 105 7.02 -1.92 -6.42
N VAL A 106 6.96 -1.96 -7.75
CA VAL A 106 5.77 -2.32 -8.54
C VAL A 106 6.18 -3.36 -9.56
N ALA A 107 5.70 -4.60 -9.40
CA ALA A 107 6.09 -5.72 -10.24
C ALA A 107 4.88 -6.38 -10.90
N ASN A 108 4.84 -6.41 -12.23
CA ASN A 108 3.82 -7.17 -12.94
C ASN A 108 4.03 -8.67 -12.73
N ASP A 109 2.93 -9.40 -12.55
CA ASP A 109 2.94 -10.85 -12.56
C ASP A 109 2.48 -11.37 -13.92
N ALA A 110 3.44 -11.66 -14.79
CA ALA A 110 3.17 -12.19 -16.13
C ALA A 110 2.45 -13.55 -16.12
N THR A 111 2.45 -14.27 -15.00
CA THR A 111 1.76 -15.56 -14.87
C THR A 111 0.25 -15.37 -14.70
N VAL A 112 -0.21 -14.19 -14.25
CA VAL A 112 -1.62 -13.82 -14.10
C VAL A 112 -2.10 -13.16 -15.38
N LYS A 113 -2.84 -13.91 -16.22
CA LYS A 113 -3.43 -13.42 -17.48
C LYS A 113 -2.41 -12.68 -18.38
N GLY A 114 -1.16 -13.16 -18.43
CA GLY A 114 -0.08 -12.53 -19.21
C GLY A 114 0.39 -11.18 -18.67
N GLY A 115 0.11 -10.87 -17.39
CA GLY A 115 0.42 -9.57 -16.78
C GLY A 115 -0.43 -8.43 -17.32
N THR A 116 -1.59 -8.73 -17.92
CA THR A 116 -2.45 -7.71 -18.52
C THR A 116 -3.13 -6.83 -17.46
N TYR A 117 -3.32 -5.56 -17.77
CA TYR A 117 -3.95 -4.60 -16.85
C TYR A 117 -5.47 -4.73 -16.88
N TYR A 118 -6.02 -5.28 -15.81
CA TYR A 118 -7.44 -5.15 -15.45
C TYR A 118 -7.69 -3.78 -14.81
N PRO A 119 -8.96 -3.34 -14.65
CA PRO A 119 -9.28 -2.09 -13.97
C PRO A 119 -8.63 -1.97 -12.58
N LEU A 120 -8.65 -3.05 -11.79
CA LEU A 120 -8.02 -3.06 -10.48
C LEU A 120 -6.48 -3.14 -10.52
N THR A 121 -5.89 -3.62 -11.61
CA THR A 121 -4.43 -3.53 -11.82
C THR A 121 -4.02 -2.07 -11.96
N VAL A 122 -4.77 -1.30 -12.75
CA VAL A 122 -4.54 0.16 -12.89
C VAL A 122 -4.69 0.84 -11.54
N LYS A 123 -5.81 0.61 -10.85
CA LYS A 123 -6.07 1.21 -9.53
C LYS A 123 -4.98 0.90 -8.51
N LYS A 124 -4.48 -0.34 -8.49
CA LYS A 124 -3.39 -0.77 -7.60
C LYS A 124 -2.06 -0.12 -7.96
N HIS A 125 -1.72 -0.01 -9.24
CA HIS A 125 -0.53 0.69 -9.71
C HIS A 125 -0.59 2.19 -9.34
N LEU A 126 -1.71 2.86 -9.60
CA LEU A 126 -1.88 4.28 -9.24
C LEU A 126 -1.81 4.50 -7.73
N ARG A 127 -2.39 3.59 -6.93
CA ARG A 127 -2.28 3.66 -5.46
C ARG A 127 -0.83 3.50 -4.98
N ALA A 128 -0.03 2.67 -5.62
CA ALA A 128 1.40 2.55 -5.30
C ALA A 128 2.15 3.86 -5.60
N GLN A 129 1.88 4.51 -6.73
CA GLN A 129 2.46 5.82 -7.06
C GLN A 129 1.99 6.94 -6.13
N GLU A 130 0.72 6.92 -5.70
CA GLU A 130 0.19 7.86 -4.71
C GLU A 130 0.94 7.75 -3.38
N ILE A 131 1.14 6.53 -2.87
CA ILE A 131 1.94 6.27 -1.67
C ILE A 131 3.39 6.75 -1.86
N ALA A 132 3.99 6.48 -3.03
CA ALA A 132 5.34 6.95 -3.34
C ALA A 132 5.44 8.48 -3.38
N ALA A 133 4.44 9.16 -3.94
CA ALA A 133 4.36 10.62 -3.98
C ALA A 133 4.27 11.22 -2.57
N GLU A 134 3.34 10.70 -1.76
CA GLU A 134 3.06 11.20 -0.41
C GLU A 134 4.23 10.99 0.56
N ASN A 135 5.01 9.92 0.35
CA ASN A 135 6.10 9.51 1.25
C ASN A 135 7.50 9.70 0.65
N ARG A 136 7.60 10.27 -0.55
CA ARG A 136 8.85 10.48 -1.30
C ARG A 136 9.71 9.21 -1.42
N LEU A 137 9.10 8.15 -1.92
CA LEU A 137 9.78 6.86 -2.13
C LEU A 137 10.24 6.75 -3.59
N PRO A 138 11.52 6.50 -3.88
CA PRO A 138 11.95 6.12 -5.23
C PRO A 138 11.13 4.93 -5.74
N CYS A 139 10.73 4.98 -7.01
CA CYS A 139 9.87 3.97 -7.63
C CYS A 139 10.70 3.00 -8.48
N ILE A 140 10.57 1.70 -8.22
CA ILE A 140 11.16 0.62 -9.03
C ILE A 140 10.05 -0.16 -9.73
N TYR A 141 10.02 -0.13 -11.06
CA TYR A 141 9.03 -0.81 -11.89
C TYR A 141 9.64 -2.08 -12.51
N LEU A 142 9.22 -3.26 -12.06
CA LEU A 142 9.56 -4.54 -12.69
C LEU A 142 8.50 -4.85 -13.75
N VAL A 143 8.78 -4.41 -14.98
CA VAL A 143 7.85 -4.39 -16.10
C VAL A 143 7.85 -5.72 -16.83
N ASP A 144 6.68 -6.36 -16.87
CA ASP A 144 6.46 -7.65 -17.54
C ASP A 144 4.96 -7.84 -17.85
N SER A 145 4.46 -7.10 -18.84
CA SER A 145 3.03 -6.97 -19.11
C SER A 145 2.69 -7.11 -20.59
N GLY A 146 1.68 -7.94 -20.88
CA GLY A 146 1.07 -8.06 -22.20
C GLY A 146 0.21 -6.86 -22.65
N GLY A 147 0.10 -5.80 -21.85
CA GLY A 147 -0.69 -4.59 -22.16
C GLY A 147 -2.00 -4.51 -21.39
N ALA A 148 -2.99 -3.78 -21.92
CA ALA A 148 -4.31 -3.64 -21.30
C ALA A 148 -5.19 -4.88 -21.52
N PHE A 149 -6.06 -5.20 -20.55
CA PHE A 149 -7.09 -6.22 -20.74
C PHE A 149 -8.22 -5.67 -21.63
N LEU A 150 -8.08 -5.90 -22.95
CA LEU A 150 -8.93 -5.32 -23.99
C LEU A 150 -10.45 -5.49 -23.78
N PRO A 151 -10.97 -6.62 -23.26
CA PRO A 151 -12.41 -6.77 -23.03
C PRO A 151 -13.01 -5.76 -22.02
N ARG A 152 -12.17 -5.08 -21.22
CA ARG A 152 -12.58 -4.01 -20.28
C ARG A 152 -11.84 -2.71 -20.53
N GLN A 153 -11.47 -2.44 -21.78
CA GLN A 153 -10.65 -1.27 -22.12
C GLN A 153 -11.27 0.08 -21.69
N ASP A 154 -12.60 0.18 -21.65
CA ASP A 154 -13.35 1.37 -21.24
C ASP A 154 -13.19 1.68 -19.74
N GLU A 155 -12.94 0.65 -18.92
CA GLU A 155 -12.63 0.74 -17.50
C GLU A 155 -11.10 0.84 -17.23
N VAL A 156 -10.27 0.81 -18.28
CA VAL A 156 -8.81 0.76 -18.17
C VAL A 156 -8.13 1.96 -18.83
N PHE A 157 -8.72 2.57 -19.86
CA PHE A 157 -8.05 3.54 -20.71
C PHE A 157 -8.50 5.01 -20.58
N PRO A 158 -9.81 5.35 -20.70
CA PRO A 158 -10.19 6.72 -21.08
C PRO A 158 -10.21 7.77 -19.95
N ASP A 159 -10.46 7.38 -18.70
CA ASP A 159 -10.77 8.34 -17.63
C ASP A 159 -9.51 8.89 -16.93
N ARG A 160 -9.68 9.94 -16.13
CA ARG A 160 -8.61 10.64 -15.42
C ARG A 160 -7.69 9.71 -14.64
N ASP A 161 -8.25 8.72 -13.96
CA ASP A 161 -7.53 7.78 -13.09
C ASP A 161 -7.40 6.40 -13.75
N HIS A 162 -7.30 6.36 -15.07
CA HIS A 162 -7.03 5.18 -15.88
C HIS A 162 -5.55 5.10 -16.30
N PHE A 163 -5.20 4.16 -17.18
CA PHE A 163 -3.84 3.73 -17.47
C PHE A 163 -2.87 4.89 -17.78
N GLY A 164 -3.31 5.91 -18.52
CA GLY A 164 -2.49 7.09 -18.84
C GLY A 164 -2.04 7.91 -17.61
N ARG A 165 -2.73 7.78 -16.47
CA ARG A 165 -2.36 8.45 -15.22
C ARG A 165 -1.03 7.95 -14.66
N ILE A 166 -0.62 6.73 -15.00
CA ILE A 166 0.68 6.15 -14.61
C ILE A 166 1.81 7.05 -15.13
N PHE A 167 1.76 7.41 -16.40
CA PHE A 167 2.77 8.23 -17.07
C PHE A 167 2.76 9.68 -16.57
N PHE A 168 1.56 10.23 -16.36
CA PHE A 168 1.41 11.54 -15.73
C PHE A 168 2.09 11.57 -14.35
N ASN A 169 1.86 10.55 -13.53
CA ASN A 169 2.46 10.46 -12.21
C ASN A 169 3.98 10.27 -12.29
N GLN A 170 4.51 9.39 -13.16
CA GLN A 170 5.96 9.21 -13.35
C GLN A 170 6.66 10.55 -13.66
N ALA A 171 6.15 11.29 -14.64
CA ALA A 171 6.71 12.59 -15.00
C ALA A 171 6.65 13.61 -13.84
N ARG A 172 5.58 13.61 -13.05
CA ARG A 172 5.42 14.52 -11.90
C ARG A 172 6.30 14.12 -10.72
N LEU A 173 6.49 12.83 -10.48
CA LEU A 173 7.36 12.29 -9.45
C LEU A 173 8.83 12.59 -9.76
N SER A 174 9.28 12.28 -10.99
CA SER A 174 10.62 12.65 -11.47
C SER A 174 10.87 14.15 -11.34
N ALA A 175 9.93 15.00 -11.81
CA ALA A 175 10.03 16.45 -11.65
C ALA A 175 10.06 16.94 -10.19
N ALA A 176 9.53 16.16 -9.25
CA ALA A 176 9.60 16.41 -7.81
C ALA A 176 10.87 15.85 -7.14
N GLY A 177 11.81 15.34 -7.93
CA GLY A 177 13.05 14.70 -7.48
C GLY A 177 12.78 13.39 -6.75
N ILE A 178 11.80 12.60 -7.20
CA ILE A 178 11.55 11.24 -6.72
C ILE A 178 11.95 10.29 -7.86
N PRO A 179 13.08 9.57 -7.75
CA PRO A 179 13.63 8.77 -8.85
C PRO A 179 12.66 7.70 -9.37
N GLN A 180 12.59 7.56 -10.68
CA GLN A 180 11.77 6.59 -11.40
C GLN A 180 12.69 5.61 -12.16
N ILE A 181 12.69 4.33 -11.77
CA ILE A 181 13.59 3.33 -12.37
C ILE A 181 12.75 2.19 -12.95
N ALA A 182 12.99 1.82 -14.21
CA ALA A 182 12.31 0.70 -14.85
C ALA A 182 13.25 -0.47 -15.13
N ILE A 183 12.73 -1.69 -14.99
CA ILE A 183 13.40 -2.93 -15.36
C ILE A 183 12.45 -3.71 -16.27
N VAL A 184 12.74 -3.74 -17.56
CA VAL A 184 11.96 -4.45 -18.56
C VAL A 184 12.43 -5.91 -18.63
N MET A 185 11.65 -6.78 -18.02
CA MET A 185 11.97 -8.19 -17.81
C MET A 185 11.04 -9.11 -18.62
N GLY A 186 10.37 -8.55 -19.63
CA GLY A 186 9.48 -9.26 -20.55
C GLY A 186 8.80 -8.30 -21.51
N SER A 187 7.58 -8.63 -21.92
CA SER A 187 6.82 -7.80 -22.86
C SER A 187 6.48 -6.44 -22.27
N CYS A 188 6.59 -5.38 -23.08
CA CYS A 188 6.19 -4.02 -22.76
C CYS A 188 5.59 -3.36 -24.02
N THR A 189 4.27 -3.54 -24.21
CA THR A 189 3.60 -3.18 -25.46
C THR A 189 2.63 -1.99 -25.32
N ALA A 190 2.46 -1.25 -26.41
CA ALA A 190 1.51 -0.15 -26.57
C ALA A 190 1.67 0.90 -25.47
N GLY A 191 0.61 1.20 -24.70
CA GLY A 191 0.69 2.16 -23.61
C GLY A 191 1.78 1.78 -22.58
N GLY A 192 1.99 0.49 -22.32
CA GLY A 192 2.98 0.02 -21.35
C GLY A 192 4.40 0.48 -21.68
N ALA A 193 4.71 0.67 -22.97
CA ALA A 193 6.02 1.12 -23.45
C ALA A 193 6.45 2.47 -22.86
N TYR A 194 5.51 3.31 -22.42
CA TYR A 194 5.84 4.58 -21.77
C TYR A 194 6.37 4.41 -20.34
N VAL A 195 6.15 3.27 -19.67
CA VAL A 195 6.72 3.05 -18.33
C VAL A 195 8.25 3.14 -18.37
N PRO A 196 8.97 2.34 -19.18
CA PRO A 196 10.42 2.48 -19.30
C PRO A 196 10.83 3.77 -20.04
N ALA A 197 10.10 4.18 -21.08
CA ALA A 197 10.50 5.37 -21.86
C ALA A 197 10.40 6.71 -21.07
N MET A 198 9.70 6.73 -19.93
CA MET A 198 9.55 7.92 -19.08
C MET A 198 10.20 7.77 -17.70
N CYS A 199 10.88 6.66 -17.42
CA CYS A 199 11.71 6.52 -16.24
C CYS A 199 13.03 7.29 -16.41
N ASP A 200 13.63 7.70 -15.29
CA ASP A 200 14.91 8.42 -15.26
C ASP A 200 16.06 7.50 -15.69
N GLU A 201 16.01 6.22 -15.31
CA GLU A 201 16.89 5.17 -15.80
C GLU A 201 16.12 3.88 -16.08
N SER A 202 16.46 3.23 -17.18
CA SER A 202 15.77 2.07 -17.73
C SER A 202 16.72 0.92 -18.06
N ILE A 203 16.45 -0.24 -17.49
CA ILE A 203 17.16 -1.50 -17.71
C ILE A 203 16.30 -2.42 -18.58
N ILE A 204 16.90 -3.15 -19.50
CA ILE A 204 16.22 -4.19 -20.29
C ILE A 204 17.02 -5.49 -20.30
N VAL A 205 16.32 -6.62 -20.13
CA VAL A 205 16.93 -7.95 -20.24
C VAL A 205 17.01 -8.37 -21.71
N ARG A 206 18.22 -8.63 -22.20
CA ARG A 206 18.47 -9.04 -23.60
C ARG A 206 17.75 -10.35 -23.93
N ASN A 207 17.24 -10.48 -25.17
CA ASN A 207 16.54 -11.68 -25.66
C ASN A 207 15.33 -12.10 -24.81
N GLN A 208 14.75 -11.16 -24.05
CA GLN A 208 13.65 -11.42 -23.13
C GLN A 208 12.72 -10.22 -23.01
N GLY A 209 13.29 -9.04 -22.71
CA GLY A 209 12.57 -7.78 -22.64
C GLY A 209 12.33 -7.21 -24.03
N THR A 210 11.12 -6.69 -24.26
CA THR A 210 10.77 -6.02 -25.51
C THR A 210 9.93 -4.78 -25.25
N ILE A 211 10.17 -3.69 -25.98
CA ILE A 211 9.44 -2.42 -25.88
C ILE A 211 8.95 -2.02 -27.28
N PHE A 212 7.66 -1.75 -27.44
CA PHE A 212 7.14 -1.20 -28.68
C PHE A 212 5.74 -0.58 -28.51
N LEU A 213 5.44 0.48 -29.26
CA LEU A 213 4.09 1.06 -29.31
C LEU A 213 3.10 0.17 -30.07
N GLY A 214 3.60 -0.66 -30.99
CA GLY A 214 2.84 -1.66 -31.71
C GLY A 214 3.70 -2.90 -31.89
N GLY A 215 3.24 -4.04 -31.40
CA GLY A 215 3.98 -5.29 -31.56
C GLY A 215 3.95 -5.81 -32.99
N PRO A 216 4.71 -6.90 -33.28
CA PRO A 216 4.77 -7.50 -34.61
C PRO A 216 3.41 -7.73 -35.31
N PRO A 217 2.35 -8.20 -34.62
CA PRO A 217 1.05 -8.36 -35.25
C PRO A 217 0.46 -7.05 -35.78
N LEU A 218 0.66 -5.93 -35.04
CA LEU A 218 0.16 -4.62 -35.43
C LEU A 218 0.99 -4.03 -36.58
N VAL A 219 2.32 -4.18 -36.54
CA VAL A 219 3.22 -3.74 -37.61
C VAL A 219 2.87 -4.44 -38.93
N LYS A 220 2.71 -5.76 -38.90
CA LYS A 220 2.29 -6.54 -40.08
C LYS A 220 0.93 -6.10 -40.60
N ALA A 221 -0.04 -5.89 -39.71
CA ALA A 221 -1.39 -5.45 -40.10
C ALA A 221 -1.41 -4.05 -40.72
N ALA A 222 -0.57 -3.12 -40.22
CA ALA A 222 -0.56 -1.73 -40.65
C ALA A 222 0.31 -1.47 -41.90
N THR A 223 1.40 -2.22 -42.08
CA THR A 223 2.44 -1.91 -43.08
C THR A 223 2.75 -3.07 -44.03
N GLY A 224 2.37 -4.30 -43.67
CA GLY A 224 2.79 -5.52 -44.36
C GLY A 224 4.20 -6.01 -44.00
N GLU A 225 4.95 -5.28 -43.17
CA GLU A 225 6.29 -5.68 -42.72
C GLU A 225 6.22 -6.88 -41.76
N GLU A 226 7.04 -7.90 -42.03
CA GLU A 226 7.23 -9.04 -41.14
C GLU A 226 8.54 -8.88 -40.36
N VAL A 227 8.41 -8.72 -39.05
CA VAL A 227 9.54 -8.53 -38.13
C VAL A 227 9.25 -9.27 -36.83
N ASP A 228 10.26 -9.86 -36.20
CA ASP A 228 10.11 -10.50 -34.89
C ASP A 228 10.20 -9.47 -33.75
N ALA A 229 9.84 -9.88 -32.52
CA ALA A 229 9.78 -8.97 -31.38
C ALA A 229 11.17 -8.46 -30.92
N GLU A 230 12.23 -9.27 -31.03
CA GLU A 230 13.60 -8.86 -30.63
C GLU A 230 14.18 -7.89 -31.66
N THR A 231 13.98 -8.15 -32.94
CA THR A 231 14.43 -7.25 -34.03
C THR A 231 13.65 -5.93 -34.04
N LEU A 232 12.35 -5.95 -33.69
CA LEU A 232 11.51 -4.75 -33.66
C LEU A 232 11.84 -3.83 -32.47
N GLY A 233 12.03 -4.41 -31.28
CA GLY A 233 12.11 -3.63 -30.02
C GLY A 233 12.75 -4.39 -28.87
N GLY A 234 13.72 -5.26 -29.16
CA GLY A 234 14.47 -6.00 -28.15
C GLY A 234 15.54 -5.18 -27.45
N GLY A 235 16.28 -5.83 -26.55
CA GLY A 235 17.29 -5.17 -25.72
C GLY A 235 18.41 -4.51 -26.53
N ASN A 236 18.87 -5.14 -27.63
CA ASN A 236 19.90 -4.53 -28.47
C ASN A 236 19.41 -3.29 -29.21
N VAL A 237 18.17 -3.29 -29.68
CA VAL A 237 17.58 -2.14 -30.37
C VAL A 237 17.57 -0.94 -29.45
N HIS A 238 17.04 -1.12 -28.23
CA HIS A 238 16.84 0.01 -27.32
C HIS A 238 18.11 0.50 -26.62
N SER A 239 19.07 -0.38 -26.33
CA SER A 239 20.31 0.02 -25.66
C SER A 239 21.45 0.43 -26.62
N ARG A 240 21.36 0.13 -27.92
CA ARG A 240 22.43 0.44 -28.89
C ARG A 240 22.02 1.36 -30.03
N ILE A 241 20.74 1.38 -30.40
CA ILE A 241 20.26 2.12 -31.57
C ILE A 241 19.38 3.29 -31.12
N SER A 242 18.27 3.01 -30.42
CA SER A 242 17.28 4.04 -30.13
C SER A 242 17.58 4.86 -28.87
N GLY A 243 18.31 4.29 -27.90
CA GLY A 243 18.55 4.92 -26.59
C GLY A 243 17.28 5.03 -25.72
N VAL A 244 16.32 4.11 -25.87
CA VAL A 244 15.13 4.06 -24.99
C VAL A 244 15.46 3.41 -23.65
N THR A 245 16.51 2.60 -23.60
CA THR A 245 17.01 1.97 -22.38
C THR A 245 18.49 2.30 -22.21
N ASP A 246 18.90 2.48 -20.97
CA ASP A 246 20.24 2.94 -20.59
C ASP A 246 21.17 1.76 -20.29
N HIS A 247 20.59 0.65 -19.82
CA HIS A 247 21.32 -0.52 -19.37
C HIS A 247 20.80 -1.80 -20.00
N LEU A 248 21.73 -2.65 -20.47
CA LEU A 248 21.42 -3.94 -21.09
C LEU A 248 21.89 -5.08 -20.18
N ALA A 249 20.95 -5.82 -19.61
CA ALA A 249 21.21 -6.95 -18.72
C ALA A 249 21.18 -8.29 -19.47
N ASP A 250 21.90 -9.28 -18.96
CA ASP A 250 21.98 -10.62 -19.57
C ASP A 250 20.88 -11.57 -19.09
N ASN A 251 20.34 -11.34 -17.90
CA ASN A 251 19.27 -12.11 -17.28
C ASN A 251 18.62 -11.29 -16.16
N ASP A 252 17.59 -11.84 -15.53
CA ASP A 252 16.86 -11.20 -14.44
C ASP A 252 17.77 -10.81 -13.27
N GLN A 253 18.68 -11.70 -12.83
CA GLN A 253 19.58 -11.42 -11.71
C GLN A 253 20.54 -10.26 -12.00
N HIS A 254 21.10 -10.21 -13.21
CA HIS A 254 21.94 -9.10 -13.65
C HIS A 254 21.14 -7.79 -13.67
N ALA A 255 19.91 -7.82 -14.19
CA ALA A 255 19.03 -6.65 -14.22
C ALA A 255 18.74 -6.09 -12.81
N LEU A 256 18.46 -6.98 -11.85
CA LEU A 256 18.23 -6.60 -10.46
C LEU A 256 19.50 -6.05 -9.80
N SER A 257 20.68 -6.60 -10.11
CA SER A 257 21.95 -6.04 -9.65
C SER A 257 22.17 -4.60 -10.15
N ILE A 258 21.94 -4.35 -11.43
CA ILE A 258 22.06 -2.98 -11.99
C ILE A 258 21.08 -2.03 -11.31
N ALA A 259 19.83 -2.44 -11.08
CA ALA A 259 18.86 -1.59 -10.40
C ALA A 259 19.27 -1.26 -8.96
N ARG A 260 19.89 -2.22 -8.25
CA ARG A 260 20.48 -1.97 -6.94
C ARG A 260 21.62 -0.95 -7.01
N ASP A 261 22.50 -1.07 -8.01
CA ASP A 261 23.58 -0.11 -8.24
C ASP A 261 23.06 1.30 -8.56
N ILE A 262 22.00 1.42 -9.35
CA ILE A 262 21.32 2.70 -9.59
C ILE A 262 20.82 3.29 -8.26
N VAL A 263 20.10 2.49 -7.45
CA VAL A 263 19.59 2.94 -6.15
C VAL A 263 20.71 3.43 -5.22
N ALA A 264 21.85 2.74 -5.22
CA ALA A 264 23.02 3.14 -4.44
C ALA A 264 23.60 4.51 -4.86
N ASN A 265 23.37 4.95 -6.09
CA ASN A 265 23.87 6.21 -6.65
C ASN A 265 22.84 7.36 -6.65
N LEU A 266 21.65 7.16 -6.06
CA LEU A 266 20.62 8.20 -6.01
C LEU A 266 20.99 9.43 -5.16
N ASN A 267 22.04 9.32 -4.33
CA ASN A 267 22.42 10.35 -3.35
C ASN A 267 21.23 10.77 -2.45
N GLU A 268 20.35 9.80 -2.13
CA GLU A 268 19.17 10.04 -1.32
C GLU A 268 19.54 10.15 0.15
N THR A 269 19.10 11.25 0.77
CA THR A 269 19.27 11.47 2.21
C THR A 269 17.92 11.41 2.90
N ARG A 270 17.75 10.44 3.80
CA ARG A 270 16.49 10.30 4.53
C ARG A 270 16.29 11.49 5.46
N ARG A 271 15.30 12.33 5.15
CA ARG A 271 14.91 13.43 6.03
C ARG A 271 14.19 12.87 7.26
N ARG A 272 14.80 12.98 8.45
CA ARG A 272 14.13 12.63 9.71
C ARG A 272 12.95 13.60 9.93
N VAL A 273 11.74 13.07 9.92
CA VAL A 273 10.50 13.85 10.12
C VAL A 273 10.24 14.09 11.61
N VAL A 274 10.58 13.13 12.46
CA VAL A 274 10.38 13.16 13.91
C VAL A 274 11.56 12.52 14.65
N ASP A 275 11.79 12.96 15.89
CA ASP A 275 12.81 12.39 16.76
C ASP A 275 12.34 11.03 17.30
N ARG A 276 12.90 9.95 16.75
CA ARG A 276 12.72 8.59 17.26
C ARG A 276 13.50 8.41 18.57
N ARG A 277 12.85 7.88 19.58
CA ARG A 277 13.46 7.48 20.87
C ARG A 277 13.84 6.01 20.84
N GLU A 278 14.52 5.54 21.87
CA GLU A 278 14.74 4.10 22.06
C GLU A 278 13.39 3.37 22.16
N PRO A 279 13.09 2.41 21.26
CA PRO A 279 11.85 1.63 21.29
C PRO A 279 11.72 0.82 22.58
N LYS A 280 10.49 0.55 22.99
CA LYS A 280 10.18 -0.38 24.08
C LYS A 280 9.01 -1.26 23.69
N GLU A 281 9.10 -2.54 24.01
CA GLU A 281 7.96 -3.44 23.86
C GLU A 281 6.77 -2.99 24.74
N PRO A 282 5.52 -3.21 24.30
CA PRO A 282 4.34 -3.09 25.15
C PRO A 282 4.43 -4.01 26.38
N LEU A 283 3.77 -3.64 27.48
CA LEU A 283 3.75 -4.46 28.71
C LEU A 283 2.86 -5.71 28.59
N TYR A 284 1.99 -5.75 27.58
CA TYR A 284 1.02 -6.82 27.37
C TYR A 284 1.25 -7.45 26.00
N PRO A 285 1.17 -8.80 25.89
CA PRO A 285 1.27 -9.49 24.62
C PRO A 285 0.28 -8.98 23.56
N VAL A 286 0.75 -8.80 22.33
CA VAL A 286 -0.04 -8.23 21.22
C VAL A 286 -1.17 -9.16 20.79
N ASP A 287 -0.97 -10.47 20.87
CA ASP A 287 -1.95 -11.51 20.54
C ASP A 287 -3.19 -11.48 21.44
N GLU A 288 -3.11 -10.88 22.63
CA GLU A 288 -4.29 -10.67 23.49
C GLU A 288 -5.35 -9.77 22.83
N ILE A 289 -5.01 -9.01 21.77
CA ILE A 289 -5.98 -8.25 20.97
C ILE A 289 -7.10 -9.15 20.44
N PHE A 290 -6.82 -10.42 20.11
CA PHE A 290 -7.82 -11.38 19.63
C PHE A 290 -8.94 -11.65 20.64
N GLY A 291 -8.62 -11.62 21.93
CA GLY A 291 -9.62 -11.79 23.00
C GLY A 291 -10.32 -10.48 23.41
N ILE A 292 -9.75 -9.33 23.05
CA ILE A 292 -10.23 -7.99 23.44
C ILE A 292 -11.24 -7.43 22.45
N VAL A 293 -10.90 -7.50 21.17
CA VAL A 293 -11.78 -6.99 20.12
C VAL A 293 -13.03 -7.88 20.12
N SER A 294 -14.19 -7.24 20.16
CA SER A 294 -15.45 -7.99 20.12
C SER A 294 -15.63 -8.63 18.75
N ARG A 295 -15.96 -9.93 18.74
CA ARG A 295 -16.36 -10.66 17.52
C ARG A 295 -17.62 -10.09 16.85
N GLU A 296 -18.41 -9.31 17.59
CA GLU A 296 -19.59 -8.60 17.08
C GLU A 296 -19.44 -7.09 17.30
N TYR A 297 -19.49 -6.31 16.23
CA TYR A 297 -19.29 -4.85 16.25
C TYR A 297 -20.26 -4.07 17.16
N ARG A 298 -21.34 -4.70 17.61
CA ARG A 298 -22.35 -4.08 18.49
C ARG A 298 -21.96 -4.10 19.96
N PHE A 299 -21.09 -5.01 20.38
CA PHE A 299 -20.65 -5.06 21.78
C PHE A 299 -19.45 -4.13 21.98
N PRO A 300 -19.55 -3.18 22.93
CA PRO A 300 -18.47 -2.26 23.23
C PRO A 300 -17.34 -2.98 23.97
N TYR A 301 -16.11 -2.50 23.75
CA TYR A 301 -14.93 -2.82 24.55
C TYR A 301 -14.17 -1.50 24.83
N ASP A 302 -13.32 -1.47 25.85
CA ASP A 302 -12.48 -0.30 26.11
C ASP A 302 -11.29 -0.30 25.14
N VAL A 303 -11.29 0.63 24.18
CA VAL A 303 -10.23 0.74 23.16
C VAL A 303 -8.85 1.00 23.76
N ARG A 304 -8.77 1.46 25.02
CA ARG A 304 -7.50 1.60 25.74
C ARG A 304 -6.79 0.26 25.90
N GLU A 305 -7.51 -0.86 25.92
CA GLU A 305 -6.91 -2.20 25.98
C GLU A 305 -6.18 -2.56 24.68
N VAL A 306 -6.68 -2.11 23.53
CA VAL A 306 -5.97 -2.22 22.25
C VAL A 306 -4.75 -1.30 22.25
N ILE A 307 -4.90 -0.04 22.66
CA ILE A 307 -3.78 0.93 22.73
C ILE A 307 -2.64 0.37 23.61
N ALA A 308 -2.97 -0.22 24.75
CA ALA A 308 -1.98 -0.78 25.69
C ALA A 308 -1.10 -1.89 25.08
N ARG A 309 -1.56 -2.54 24.01
CA ARG A 309 -0.85 -3.63 23.30
C ARG A 309 -0.16 -3.16 22.02
N LEU A 310 -0.29 -1.87 21.68
CA LEU A 310 0.32 -1.28 20.48
C LEU A 310 1.45 -0.30 20.82
N VAL A 311 1.36 0.39 21.94
CA VAL A 311 2.28 1.50 22.26
C VAL A 311 3.41 1.09 23.19
N ASP A 312 4.54 1.75 23.02
CA ASP A 312 5.78 1.47 23.75
C ASP A 312 5.57 1.53 25.27
N GLY A 313 5.93 0.44 25.96
CA GLY A 313 5.79 0.32 27.41
C GLY A 313 4.34 0.46 27.92
N SER A 314 3.35 0.31 27.04
CA SER A 314 1.93 0.58 27.32
C SER A 314 1.68 1.97 27.91
N GLU A 315 2.54 2.94 27.55
CA GLU A 315 2.47 4.31 28.05
C GLU A 315 1.54 5.17 27.18
N PHE A 316 0.54 5.81 27.79
CA PHE A 316 -0.43 6.65 27.10
C PHE A 316 -0.81 7.89 27.89
N GLN A 317 -0.51 9.07 27.34
CA GLN A 317 -0.93 10.36 27.91
C GLN A 317 -2.28 10.76 27.35
N GLU A 318 -3.36 10.34 28.00
CA GLU A 318 -4.72 10.62 27.55
C GLU A 318 -5.06 12.12 27.63
N PHE A 319 -5.53 12.68 26.52
CA PHE A 319 -6.01 14.04 26.38
C PHE A 319 -7.52 14.10 26.61
N LYS A 320 -8.00 15.08 27.39
CA LYS A 320 -9.42 15.26 27.71
C LYS A 320 -10.09 13.94 28.15
N LYS A 321 -9.44 13.18 29.04
CA LYS A 321 -9.92 11.88 29.53
C LYS A 321 -11.37 11.89 30.02
N LEU A 322 -11.78 12.96 30.69
CA LEU A 322 -13.11 13.10 31.29
C LEU A 322 -14.14 13.84 30.40
N TYR A 323 -13.83 14.13 29.13
CA TYR A 323 -14.70 14.86 28.21
C TYR A 323 -14.80 14.13 26.87
N GLY A 324 -16.00 13.95 26.33
CA GLY A 324 -16.22 13.21 25.08
C GLY A 324 -15.66 11.79 25.14
N ALA A 325 -16.03 11.02 26.17
CA ALA A 325 -15.40 9.73 26.52
C ALA A 325 -15.56 8.62 25.47
N THR A 326 -16.46 8.78 24.50
CA THR A 326 -16.64 7.86 23.36
C THR A 326 -15.60 8.05 22.26
N LEU A 327 -14.72 9.06 22.40
CA LEU A 327 -13.51 9.21 21.59
C LEU A 327 -12.30 9.33 22.52
N VAL A 328 -11.43 8.33 22.51
CA VAL A 328 -10.18 8.34 23.24
C VAL A 328 -9.14 9.03 22.39
N THR A 329 -8.46 10.02 22.97
CA THR A 329 -7.33 10.69 22.31
C THR A 329 -6.16 10.82 23.27
N GLY A 330 -4.95 10.79 22.75
CA GLY A 330 -3.76 10.91 23.60
C GLY A 330 -2.46 10.67 22.85
N PHE A 331 -1.35 10.99 23.51
CA PHE A 331 -0.02 10.84 22.95
C PHE A 331 0.62 9.54 23.43
N ALA A 332 1.40 8.91 22.55
CA ALA A 332 2.15 7.70 22.82
C ALA A 332 3.44 7.65 21.98
N PHE A 333 4.17 6.54 22.10
CA PHE A 333 5.24 6.17 21.18
C PHE A 333 4.93 4.78 20.59
N ILE A 334 5.29 4.56 19.32
CA ILE A 334 5.26 3.24 18.66
C ILE A 334 6.60 3.07 17.98
N ASP A 335 7.36 2.03 18.35
CA ASP A 335 8.72 1.79 17.87
C ASP A 335 9.62 3.04 18.03
N GLY A 336 9.46 3.75 19.15
CA GLY A 336 10.15 4.99 19.45
C GLY A 336 9.64 6.23 18.70
N TYR A 337 8.72 6.12 17.73
CA TYR A 337 8.15 7.26 17.03
C TYR A 337 7.01 7.90 17.83
N PRO A 338 7.00 9.24 18.04
CA PRO A 338 5.89 9.90 18.71
C PRO A 338 4.62 9.83 17.85
N VAL A 339 3.49 9.47 18.45
CA VAL A 339 2.19 9.41 17.77
C VAL A 339 1.09 10.07 18.60
N GLY A 340 0.12 10.66 17.90
CA GLY A 340 -1.16 11.08 18.45
C GLY A 340 -2.23 10.05 18.05
N ILE A 341 -2.84 9.40 19.02
CA ILE A 341 -3.86 8.37 18.77
C ILE A 341 -5.24 8.99 18.90
N VAL A 342 -6.14 8.66 17.95
CA VAL A 342 -7.56 8.98 17.94
C VAL A 342 -8.32 7.66 17.77
N ALA A 343 -9.02 7.23 18.81
CA ALA A 343 -9.59 5.88 18.87
C ALA A 343 -11.05 5.91 19.31
N ASN A 344 -11.93 5.25 18.56
CA ASN A 344 -13.34 5.17 18.91
C ASN A 344 -13.57 4.27 20.13
N ASN A 345 -14.45 4.70 21.01
CA ASN A 345 -14.86 3.98 22.22
C ASN A 345 -16.39 4.05 22.41
N GLY A 346 -17.12 4.10 21.29
CA GLY A 346 -18.56 4.31 21.21
C GLY A 346 -18.96 5.23 20.05
N ILE A 347 -20.25 5.60 20.00
CA ILE A 347 -20.79 6.57 19.04
C ILE A 347 -20.24 7.97 19.26
N LEU A 348 -20.19 8.79 18.20
CA LEU A 348 -19.68 10.17 18.31
C LEU A 348 -20.78 11.14 18.74
N PHE A 349 -20.48 11.91 19.79
CA PHE A 349 -21.27 13.06 20.26
C PHE A 349 -20.60 14.40 19.87
N PRO A 350 -21.30 15.54 19.94
CA PRO A 350 -20.70 16.86 19.73
C PRO A 350 -19.38 17.07 20.49
N GLU A 351 -19.33 16.67 21.76
CA GLU A 351 -18.15 16.77 22.62
C GLU A 351 -16.99 15.90 22.11
N SER A 352 -17.31 14.75 21.50
CA SER A 352 -16.33 13.83 20.92
C SER A 352 -15.66 14.47 19.71
N ALA A 353 -16.47 15.06 18.81
CA ALA A 353 -15.97 15.73 17.62
C ALA A 353 -15.15 16.99 17.97
N GLN A 354 -15.60 17.80 18.93
CA GLN A 354 -14.83 18.95 19.42
C GLN A 354 -13.50 18.53 20.08
N LYS A 355 -13.50 17.43 20.83
CA LYS A 355 -12.28 16.83 21.39
C LYS A 355 -11.32 16.36 20.28
N GLY A 356 -11.82 15.61 19.31
CA GLY A 356 -11.06 15.10 18.17
C GLY A 356 -10.44 16.23 17.36
N ALA A 357 -11.24 17.23 16.98
CA ALA A 357 -10.78 18.40 16.23
C ALA A 357 -9.63 19.14 16.95
N HIS A 358 -9.80 19.44 18.25
CA HIS A 358 -8.75 20.08 19.04
C HIS A 358 -7.49 19.20 19.11
N PHE A 359 -7.63 17.90 19.34
CA PHE A 359 -6.49 17.00 19.44
C PHE A 359 -5.71 16.88 18.12
N VAL A 360 -6.41 16.76 16.99
CA VAL A 360 -5.80 16.72 15.65
C VAL A 360 -5.04 18.02 15.37
N GLN A 361 -5.61 19.18 15.71
CA GLN A 361 -4.93 20.47 15.59
C GLN A 361 -3.65 20.55 16.43
N LEU A 362 -3.67 20.00 17.66
CA LEU A 362 -2.47 19.93 18.50
C LEU A 362 -1.38 19.05 17.87
N CYS A 363 -1.73 17.87 17.36
CA CYS A 363 -0.79 16.98 16.68
C CYS A 363 -0.20 17.64 15.44
N ASN A 364 -1.04 18.27 14.61
CA ASN A 364 -0.62 18.99 13.41
C ASN A 364 0.36 20.14 13.75
N ARG A 365 0.03 20.95 14.77
CA ARG A 365 0.92 22.05 15.24
C ARG A 365 2.28 21.54 15.73
N ARG A 366 2.30 20.37 16.37
CA ARG A 366 3.51 19.74 16.93
C ARG A 366 4.24 18.84 15.94
N ARG A 367 3.73 18.69 14.71
CA ARG A 367 4.24 17.77 13.69
C ARG A 367 4.31 16.31 14.17
N ILE A 368 3.31 15.89 14.96
CA ILE A 368 3.19 14.53 15.46
C ILE A 368 2.26 13.74 14.52
N PRO A 369 2.71 12.59 13.95
CA PRO A 369 1.86 11.68 13.19
C PRO A 369 0.60 11.27 13.94
N LEU A 370 -0.49 11.07 13.20
CA LEU A 370 -1.78 10.64 13.73
C LEU A 370 -2.03 9.17 13.42
N VAL A 371 -2.54 8.43 14.41
CA VAL A 371 -3.02 7.06 14.27
C VAL A 371 -4.50 7.01 14.62
N PHE A 372 -5.33 6.64 13.66
CA PHE A 372 -6.77 6.48 13.82
C PHE A 372 -7.09 5.00 14.02
N LEU A 373 -7.73 4.68 15.14
CA LEU A 373 -8.24 3.33 15.43
C LEU A 373 -9.76 3.36 15.27
N GLN A 374 -10.23 2.94 14.10
CA GLN A 374 -11.63 3.04 13.71
C GLN A 374 -12.45 1.85 14.22
N ASN A 375 -13.42 2.16 15.07
CA ASN A 375 -14.51 1.27 15.48
C ASN A 375 -15.77 2.09 15.71
N ILE A 376 -16.37 2.53 14.60
CA ILE A 376 -17.42 3.55 14.60
C ILE A 376 -18.67 3.08 13.87
N THR A 377 -19.81 3.21 14.57
CA THR A 377 -21.15 2.94 14.04
C THR A 377 -21.89 4.21 13.59
N GLY A 378 -21.42 5.39 13.99
CA GLY A 378 -21.93 6.68 13.53
C GLY A 378 -21.98 7.75 14.62
N PHE A 379 -22.65 8.85 14.31
CA PHE A 379 -22.95 9.94 15.24
C PHE A 379 -24.27 9.70 15.97
N MET A 380 -24.43 10.30 17.15
CA MET A 380 -25.72 10.32 17.86
C MET A 380 -26.79 11.00 16.99
N VAL A 381 -28.00 10.45 16.94
CA VAL A 381 -29.13 11.00 16.18
C VAL A 381 -30.24 11.52 17.09
N GLY A 382 -30.98 12.54 16.65
CA GLY A 382 -32.20 13.01 17.32
C GLY A 382 -32.31 14.54 17.42
N LYS A 383 -33.56 15.03 17.56
CA LYS A 383 -33.90 16.46 17.52
C LYS A 383 -33.00 17.34 18.41
N ARG A 384 -32.72 16.88 19.63
CA ARG A 384 -31.91 17.64 20.60
C ARG A 384 -30.46 17.84 20.14
N VAL A 385 -29.82 16.79 19.63
CA VAL A 385 -28.42 16.87 19.19
C VAL A 385 -28.29 17.62 17.86
N GLU A 386 -29.30 17.54 17.00
CA GLU A 386 -29.39 18.37 15.79
C GLU A 386 -29.50 19.86 16.14
N HIS A 387 -30.42 20.24 17.03
CA HIS A 387 -30.58 21.63 17.47
C HIS A 387 -29.34 22.16 18.21
N ALA A 388 -28.61 21.30 18.92
CA ALA A 388 -27.33 21.66 19.53
C ALA A 388 -26.18 21.83 18.49
N GLY A 389 -26.38 21.33 17.27
CA GLY A 389 -25.45 21.49 16.16
C GLY A 389 -24.44 20.35 16.02
N ILE A 390 -24.84 19.09 16.20
CA ILE A 390 -23.96 17.95 15.99
C ILE A 390 -23.29 17.95 14.61
N ALA A 391 -24.00 18.41 13.56
CA ALA A 391 -23.45 18.54 12.22
C ALA A 391 -22.26 19.52 12.16
N LYS A 392 -22.38 20.72 12.76
CA LYS A 392 -21.28 21.70 12.79
C LYS A 392 -20.12 21.25 13.67
N ASP A 393 -20.34 20.37 14.65
CA ASP A 393 -19.28 19.84 15.51
C ASP A 393 -18.56 18.68 14.83
N GLY A 394 -19.29 17.78 14.19
CA GLY A 394 -18.71 16.77 13.28
C GLY A 394 -17.88 17.41 12.17
N ALA A 395 -18.38 18.48 11.55
CA ALA A 395 -17.65 19.22 10.51
C ALA A 395 -16.30 19.79 10.99
N LYS A 396 -16.18 20.18 12.27
CA LYS A 396 -14.88 20.63 12.83
C LYS A 396 -13.85 19.51 12.83
N MET A 397 -14.27 18.28 13.16
CA MET A 397 -13.40 17.11 13.17
C MET A 397 -12.97 16.75 11.75
N VAL A 398 -13.93 16.63 10.82
CA VAL A 398 -13.63 16.35 9.40
C VAL A 398 -12.69 17.41 8.81
N ASN A 399 -12.95 18.69 9.06
CA ASN A 399 -12.07 19.77 8.60
C ASN A 399 -10.66 19.66 9.20
N ALA A 400 -10.54 19.34 10.50
CA ALA A 400 -9.24 19.16 11.13
C ALA A 400 -8.46 17.97 10.54
N VAL A 401 -9.13 16.85 10.27
CA VAL A 401 -8.51 15.64 9.67
C VAL A 401 -8.09 15.89 8.22
N ALA A 402 -8.95 16.53 7.44
CA ALA A 402 -8.68 16.86 6.04
C ALA A 402 -7.52 17.84 5.87
N THR A 403 -7.39 18.83 6.77
CA THR A 403 -6.37 19.88 6.69
C THR A 403 -5.09 19.59 7.47
N ALA A 404 -5.03 18.47 8.21
CA ALA A 404 -3.80 18.05 8.88
C ALA A 404 -2.77 17.53 7.86
N ASN A 405 -1.55 18.07 7.90
CA ASN A 405 -0.46 17.74 6.96
C ASN A 405 0.59 16.81 7.57
N VAL A 406 0.39 16.35 8.80
CA VAL A 406 1.19 15.29 9.41
C VAL A 406 0.86 13.93 8.78
N PRO A 407 1.76 12.93 8.83
CA PRO A 407 1.43 11.57 8.44
C PRO A 407 0.21 11.05 9.20
N LYS A 408 -0.72 10.41 8.49
CA LYS A 408 -1.97 9.88 9.05
C LYS A 408 -2.06 8.40 8.70
N PHE A 409 -2.18 7.56 9.72
CA PHE A 409 -2.36 6.12 9.59
C PHE A 409 -3.73 5.74 10.14
N THR A 410 -4.45 4.88 9.43
CA THR A 410 -5.78 4.42 9.87
C THR A 410 -5.79 2.90 9.92
N VAL A 411 -6.23 2.35 11.05
CA VAL A 411 -6.46 0.92 11.24
C VAL A 411 -7.93 0.73 11.60
N VAL A 412 -8.63 -0.08 10.81
CA VAL A 412 -10.02 -0.46 11.11
C VAL A 412 -9.98 -1.66 12.05
N ILE A 413 -10.42 -1.46 13.30
CA ILE A 413 -10.41 -2.46 14.38
C ILE A 413 -11.82 -2.86 14.81
N GLY A 414 -12.81 -2.60 13.94
CA GLY A 414 -14.23 -2.85 14.19
C GLY A 414 -15.09 -2.24 13.09
N GLY A 415 -16.14 -1.51 13.47
CA GLY A 415 -17.03 -0.84 12.51
C GLY A 415 -16.39 0.36 11.81
N SER A 416 -16.80 0.62 10.56
CA SER A 416 -16.48 1.85 9.83
C SER A 416 -17.69 2.26 8.98
N PHE A 417 -18.65 2.94 9.62
CA PHE A 417 -19.96 3.22 9.04
C PHE A 417 -20.29 4.72 8.93
N GLY A 418 -20.90 5.10 7.80
CA GLY A 418 -21.49 6.42 7.56
C GLY A 418 -20.53 7.58 7.79
N ALA A 419 -21.04 8.69 8.33
CA ALA A 419 -20.24 9.89 8.60
C ALA A 419 -19.08 9.66 9.60
N GLY A 420 -19.14 8.59 10.38
CA GLY A 420 -18.05 8.20 11.27
C GLY A 420 -16.79 7.74 10.53
N ASN A 421 -16.91 7.25 9.29
CA ASN A 421 -15.75 6.88 8.47
C ASN A 421 -14.93 8.11 8.04
N TYR A 422 -15.60 9.23 7.77
CA TYR A 422 -14.97 10.46 7.26
C TYR A 422 -14.25 11.26 8.36
N ALA A 423 -14.78 11.18 9.58
CA ALA A 423 -14.29 11.87 10.76
C ALA A 423 -13.16 11.08 11.43
#